data_AF-A0AAU7P9H7-F1
#
_entry.id   AF-A0AAU7P9H7-F1
#
_cell.length_a   1.000
_cell.length_b   1.000
_cell.length_c   1.000
_cell.angle_alpha   90.00
_cell.angle_beta   90.00
_cell.angle_gamma   90.00
#
_symmetry.space_group_name_H-M   'P 1'
#
loop_
_entity.id
_entity.type
_entity.pdbx_description
1 polymer ?
#
loop_
_entity_poly.entity_id
_entity_poly.type
_entity_poly.pdbx_seq_one_letter_code
_entity_poly.pdbx_strand_id
1 'polypeptide(L)'
;MSYDLVVYLQRERMPSPGARHSSIVEAGFPVALDADFDVDAFSGFLPCPVNGEISGFEYYASALSPADILELELAPGTDFSIQFLYRFSPSRAHLRSGVVECAG
;
A
#
# COMPACT_ATOMS: atom_id res chain seq x y z
N MET A 1 -7.89 -16.56 -3.42
CA MET A 1 -7.44 -15.76 -4.59
C MET A 1 -6.46 -14.70 -4.07
N SER A 2 -5.45 -14.30 -4.83
CA SER A 2 -4.64 -13.12 -4.51
C SER A 2 -5.24 -11.89 -5.18
N TYR A 3 -5.05 -10.74 -4.56
CA TYR A 3 -5.37 -9.45 -5.13
C TYR A 3 -4.10 -8.60 -5.13
N ASP A 4 -3.87 -7.95 -6.26
CA ASP A 4 -2.69 -7.15 -6.51
C ASP A 4 -3.16 -5.71 -6.69
N LEU A 5 -2.66 -4.81 -5.84
CA LEU A 5 -2.96 -3.39 -5.90
C LEU A 5 -1.67 -2.63 -6.15
N VAL A 6 -1.63 -1.87 -7.25
CA VAL A 6 -0.47 -1.03 -7.60
C VAL A 6 -0.88 0.43 -7.46
N VAL A 7 -0.07 1.19 -6.72
CA VAL A 7 -0.22 2.64 -6.56
C VAL A 7 0.92 3.31 -7.29
N TYR A 8 0.60 4.26 -8.17
CA TYR A 8 1.55 5.10 -8.87
C TYR A 8 1.51 6.51 -8.31
N LEU A 9 2.66 7.08 -7.96
CA LEU A 9 2.75 8.39 -7.33
C LEU A 9 4.10 9.06 -7.59
N GLN A 10 4.21 10.32 -7.15
CA GLN A 10 5.49 11.03 -7.04
C GLN A 10 6.15 10.63 -5.72
N ARG A 11 7.39 10.13 -5.74
CA ARG A 11 8.09 9.62 -4.55
C ARG A 11 8.18 10.66 -3.44
N GLU A 12 8.45 11.92 -3.82
CA GLU A 12 8.58 13.05 -2.89
C GLU A 12 7.28 13.40 -2.18
N ARG A 13 6.12 13.03 -2.76
CA ARG A 13 4.79 13.25 -2.15
C ARG A 13 4.32 12.06 -1.32
N MET A 14 5.10 10.99 -1.26
CA MET A 14 4.71 9.80 -0.52
C MET A 14 4.72 10.07 0.99
N PRO A 15 3.61 9.83 1.71
CA PRO A 15 3.59 9.94 3.16
C PRO A 15 4.48 8.88 3.81
N SER A 16 5.09 9.21 4.95
CA SER A 16 5.86 8.24 5.75
C SER A 16 4.98 7.05 6.18
N PRO A 17 5.55 5.87 6.48
CA PRO A 17 4.76 4.75 6.99
C PRO A 17 3.94 5.11 8.25
N GLY A 18 4.51 5.85 9.19
CA GLY A 18 3.76 6.37 10.35
C GLY A 18 2.60 7.32 9.98
N ALA A 19 2.76 8.18 8.98
CA ALA A 19 1.67 9.04 8.49
C ALA A 19 0.56 8.20 7.84
N ARG A 20 0.92 7.20 7.01
CA ARG A 20 -0.04 6.25 6.42
C ARG A 20 -0.82 5.50 7.49
N HIS A 21 -0.14 4.97 8.50
CA HIS A 21 -0.77 4.29 9.63
C HIS A 21 -1.78 5.21 10.33
N SER A 22 -1.38 6.43 10.66
CA SER A 22 -2.22 7.40 11.37
C SER A 22 -3.48 7.73 10.57
N SER A 23 -3.37 8.03 9.27
CA SER A 23 -4.52 8.33 8.42
C SER A 23 -5.51 7.16 8.30
N ILE A 24 -5.03 5.92 8.24
CA ILE A 24 -5.90 4.73 8.15
C ILE A 24 -6.67 4.52 9.47
N VAL A 25 -5.98 4.69 10.61
CA VAL A 25 -6.61 4.61 11.94
C VAL A 25 -7.63 5.74 12.14
N GLU A 26 -7.30 6.96 11.75
CA GLU A 26 -8.22 8.13 11.79
C GLU A 26 -9.45 7.94 10.91
N ALA A 27 -9.32 7.22 9.79
CA ALA A 27 -10.44 6.82 8.93
C ALA A 27 -11.34 5.73 9.55
N GLY A 28 -11.03 5.25 10.76
CA GLY A 28 -11.83 4.28 11.50
C GLY A 28 -11.48 2.82 11.22
N PHE A 29 -10.35 2.53 10.58
CA PHE A 29 -9.87 1.17 10.34
C PHE A 29 -8.83 0.79 11.41
N PRO A 30 -9.15 -0.09 12.38
CA PRO A 30 -8.24 -0.46 13.46
C PRO A 30 -7.17 -1.42 12.96
N VAL A 31 -6.17 -0.86 12.27
CA VAL A 31 -5.04 -1.57 11.69
C VAL A 31 -3.81 -1.41 12.57
N ALA A 32 -2.93 -2.42 12.57
CA ALA A 32 -1.57 -2.29 13.08
C ALA A 32 -0.62 -2.51 11.91
N LEU A 33 -0.02 -1.43 11.39
CA LEU A 33 1.00 -1.47 10.34
C LEU A 33 2.36 -1.14 10.95
N ASP A 34 3.42 -1.72 10.40
CA ASP A 34 4.78 -1.26 10.71
C ASP A 34 4.93 0.21 10.28
N ALA A 35 5.23 1.07 11.25
CA ALA A 35 5.33 2.51 11.06
C ALA A 35 6.75 2.99 10.73
N ASP A 36 7.73 2.09 10.81
CA ASP A 36 9.15 2.44 10.81
C ASP A 36 9.96 1.74 9.71
N PHE A 37 9.31 0.98 8.82
CA PHE A 37 10.00 0.33 7.71
C PHE A 37 10.50 1.32 6.65
N ASP A 38 11.65 1.00 6.04
CA ASP A 38 12.19 1.75 4.93
C ASP A 38 11.39 1.48 3.65
N VAL A 39 10.70 2.50 3.16
CA VAL A 39 9.83 2.46 1.98
C VAL A 39 10.54 1.97 0.72
N ASP A 40 11.82 2.30 0.56
CA ASP A 40 12.58 2.05 -0.66
C ASP A 40 13.39 0.77 -0.56
N ALA A 41 13.92 0.46 0.64
CA ALA A 41 14.78 -0.70 0.86
C ALA A 41 14.00 -1.98 1.22
N PHE A 42 12.81 -1.84 1.82
CA PHE A 42 12.03 -3.00 2.23
C PHE A 42 11.34 -3.68 1.05
N SER A 43 11.41 -5.00 1.01
CA SER A 43 10.72 -5.84 0.03
C SER A 43 10.32 -7.15 0.70
N GLY A 44 9.03 -7.48 0.66
CA GLY A 44 8.49 -8.72 1.25
C GLY A 44 7.25 -8.49 2.10
N PHE A 45 7.01 -9.42 3.04
CA PHE A 45 5.78 -9.46 3.82
C PHE A 45 5.75 -8.44 4.97
N LEU A 46 4.76 -7.53 4.93
CA LEU A 46 4.41 -6.65 6.04
C LEU A 46 3.23 -7.24 6.84
N PRO A 47 3.44 -7.55 8.14
CA PRO A 47 2.36 -7.99 8.99
C PRO A 47 1.38 -6.84 9.25
N CYS A 48 0.10 -7.17 9.16
CA CYS A 48 -1.02 -6.27 9.38
C CYS A 48 -2.09 -7.03 10.18
N PRO A 49 -1.85 -7.34 11.46
CA PRO A 49 -2.80 -8.11 12.25
C PRO A 49 -4.11 -7.33 12.43
N VAL A 50 -5.22 -8.06 12.32
CA VAL A 50 -6.57 -7.54 12.56
C VAL A 50 -7.19 -8.40 13.64
N ASN A 51 -7.64 -7.77 14.73
CA ASN A 51 -8.21 -8.47 15.90
C ASN A 51 -7.30 -9.58 16.48
N GLY A 52 -5.99 -9.40 16.43
CA GLY A 52 -5.01 -10.37 16.98
C GLY A 52 -4.72 -11.57 16.09
N GLU A 53 -5.36 -11.71 14.93
CA GLU A 53 -4.98 -12.71 13.93
C GLU A 53 -3.89 -12.19 13.00
N ILE A 54 -2.88 -13.03 12.71
CA ILE A 54 -1.86 -12.72 11.71
C ILE A 54 -2.51 -12.62 10.33
N SER A 55 -2.46 -11.40 9.79
CA SER A 55 -2.77 -11.03 8.42
C SER A 55 -1.66 -10.11 7.91
N GLY A 56 -1.68 -9.73 6.64
CA GLY A 56 -0.63 -8.94 6.02
C GLY A 56 -0.71 -8.91 4.50
N PHE A 57 0.27 -8.24 3.92
CA PHE A 57 0.45 -8.14 2.48
C PHE A 57 1.94 -8.15 2.16
N GLU A 58 2.29 -8.63 0.97
CA GLU A 58 3.62 -8.38 0.40
C GLU A 58 3.67 -6.94 -0.09
N TYR A 59 4.81 -6.29 0.11
CA TYR A 59 5.11 -4.93 -0.30
C TYR A 59 6.32 -4.94 -1.23
N TYR A 60 6.18 -4.30 -2.38
CA TYR A 60 7.26 -4.06 -3.32
C TYR A 60 7.23 -2.61 -3.78
N ALA A 61 8.36 -1.92 -3.68
CA ALA A 61 8.53 -0.58 -4.19
C ALA A 61 9.45 -0.58 -5.40
N SER A 62 9.17 0.29 -6.37
CA SER A 62 10.04 0.45 -7.53
C SER A 62 9.99 1.85 -8.11
N ALA A 63 11.14 2.39 -8.48
CA ALA A 63 11.25 3.59 -9.30
C ALA A 63 10.80 3.26 -10.74
N LEU A 64 10.06 4.19 -11.35
CA LEU A 64 9.58 4.02 -12.72
C LEU A 64 10.59 4.59 -13.71
N SER A 65 10.84 3.84 -14.78
CA SER A 65 11.58 4.36 -15.92
C SER A 65 10.69 5.23 -16.80
N PRO A 66 11.27 6.11 -17.64
CA PRO A 66 10.51 6.84 -18.65
C PRO A 66 9.71 5.95 -19.61
N ALA A 67 10.19 4.72 -19.85
CA ALA A 67 9.48 3.74 -20.66
C ALA A 67 8.21 3.24 -19.94
N ASP A 68 8.30 2.94 -18.65
CA ASP A 68 7.15 2.50 -17.85
C ASP A 68 6.06 3.57 -17.80
N ILE A 69 6.44 4.84 -17.61
CA ILE A 69 5.52 5.99 -17.57
C ILE A 69 4.77 6.12 -18.91
N LEU A 70 5.48 5.96 -20.02
CA LEU A 70 4.89 6.03 -21.36
C LEU A 70 3.96 4.84 -21.64
N GLU A 71 4.39 3.62 -21.32
CA GLU A 71 3.64 2.39 -21.55
C GLU A 71 2.33 2.37 -20.75
N LEU A 72 2.38 2.84 -19.50
CA LEU A 72 1.24 2.87 -18.59
C LEU A 72 0.40 4.15 -18.68
N GLU A 73 0.74 5.06 -19.60
CA GLU A 73 0.07 6.36 -19.80
C GLU A 73 -0.08 7.17 -18.49
N LEU A 74 0.96 7.15 -17.64
CA LEU A 74 0.89 7.76 -16.31
C LEU A 74 0.97 9.29 -16.37
N ALA A 75 0.38 9.94 -15.36
CA ALA A 75 0.39 11.38 -15.23
C ALA A 75 1.84 11.93 -15.16
N PRO A 76 2.11 13.10 -15.75
CA PRO A 76 3.44 13.72 -15.69
C PRO A 76 3.98 13.88 -14.27
N GLY A 77 5.25 13.53 -14.09
CA GLY A 77 5.94 13.61 -12.80
C GLY A 77 5.75 12.39 -11.89
N THR A 78 4.93 11.42 -12.29
CA THR A 78 4.89 10.10 -11.63
C THR A 78 6.21 9.37 -11.85
N ASP A 79 6.90 8.99 -10.79
CA ASP A 79 8.24 8.40 -10.82
C ASP A 79 8.39 7.16 -9.92
N PHE A 80 7.31 6.75 -9.25
CA PHE A 80 7.35 5.69 -8.25
C PHE A 80 6.10 4.82 -8.28
N SER A 81 6.30 3.55 -7.95
CA SER A 81 5.25 2.55 -7.82
C SER A 81 5.38 1.76 -6.53
N ILE A 82 4.24 1.38 -5.97
CA ILE A 82 4.13 0.49 -4.83
C ILE A 82 3.14 -0.60 -5.20
N GLN A 83 3.55 -1.85 -5.09
CA GLN A 83 2.69 -3.01 -5.22
C GLN A 83 2.40 -3.61 -3.85
N PHE A 84 1.12 -3.85 -3.60
CA PHE A 84 0.60 -4.60 -2.47
C PHE A 84 0.01 -5.92 -2.96
N LEU A 85 0.47 -7.04 -2.41
CA LEU A 85 -0.07 -8.37 -2.69
C LEU A 85 -0.73 -8.93 -1.44
N TYR A 86 -2.04 -9.17 -1.46
CA TYR A 86 -2.72 -9.82 -0.33
C TYR A 86 -3.44 -11.09 -0.75
N ARG A 87 -3.34 -12.12 0.09
CA ARG A 87 -4.05 -13.38 -0.12
C ARG A 87 -5.43 -13.30 0.52
N PHE A 88 -6.47 -13.34 -0.30
CA PHE A 88 -7.84 -13.50 0.16
C PHE A 88 -8.15 -14.98 0.43
N SER A 89 -8.47 -15.27 1.69
CA SER A 89 -9.14 -16.50 2.10
C SER A 89 -10.61 -16.17 2.41
N PRO A 90 -11.59 -16.81 1.73
CA PRO A 90 -13.01 -16.55 1.96
C PRO A 90 -13.49 -16.84 3.38
N SER A 91 -12.75 -17.64 4.16
CA SER A 91 -13.01 -17.87 5.59
C SER A 91 -12.69 -16.66 6.50
N ARG A 92 -12.02 -15.62 5.98
CA ARG A 92 -11.55 -14.43 6.73
C ARG A 92 -12.21 -13.12 6.29
N ALA A 93 -13.40 -13.20 5.69
CA ALA A 93 -14.12 -12.05 5.15
C ALA A 93 -14.66 -11.11 6.26
N HIS A 94 -13.83 -10.18 6.74
CA HIS A 94 -14.25 -9.01 7.53
C HIS A 94 -13.76 -7.67 6.96
N LEU A 95 -12.82 -7.67 6.00
CA LEU A 95 -12.36 -6.45 5.34
C LEU A 95 -13.21 -6.18 4.09
N ARG A 96 -14.39 -5.59 4.26
CA ARG A 96 -15.16 -5.02 3.14
C ARG A 96 -14.64 -3.61 2.85
N SER A 97 -14.02 -3.46 1.68
CA SER A 97 -13.95 -2.24 0.86
C SER A 97 -13.80 -0.91 1.62
N GLY A 98 -12.58 -0.57 2.05
CA GLY A 98 -12.22 0.80 2.39
C GLY A 98 -11.64 1.50 1.17
N VAL A 99 -12.46 2.23 0.42
CA VAL A 99 -11.97 3.23 -0.54
C VAL A 99 -11.59 4.45 0.29
N VAL A 100 -10.30 4.75 0.41
CA VAL A 100 -9.82 6.02 0.96
C VAL A 100 -9.67 6.97 -0.22
N GLU A 101 -10.67 7.83 -0.43
CA GLU A 101 -10.54 8.97 -1.34
C GLU A 101 -9.68 10.04 -0.65
N CYS A 102 -8.47 10.27 -1.16
CA CYS A 102 -7.68 11.43 -0.77
C CYS A 102 -8.28 12.69 -1.42
N ALA A 103 -9.08 13.44 -0.66
CA ALA A 103 -9.47 14.80 -1.05
C ALA A 103 -8.25 15.74 -0.95
N GLY A 104 -8.07 16.58 -1.98
CA GLY A 104 -6.93 17.49 -2.15
C GLY A 104 -7.04 18.82 -1.43
#